data_AF-A0A2E5TQ75-F1
#
_entry.id   AF-A0A2E5TQ75-F1
#
_cell.length_a   1.000
_cell.length_b   1.000
_cell.length_c   1.000
_cell.angle_alpha   90.00
_cell.angle_beta   90.00
_cell.angle_gamma   90.00
#
_symmetry.space_group_name_H-M   'P 1'
#
loop_
_entity.id
_entity.type
_entity.pdbx_description
1 polymer ?
#
loop_
_entity_poly.entity_id
_entity_poly.type
_entity_poly.pdbx_seq_one_letter_code
_entity_poly.pdbx_strand_id
1 'polypeptide(L)'
;MECFVYQKHIDLHAVSALEAINTFMNLTDCKRLSRYVHWTIDVDTTETPSEFFTKITEKSYYLLNPNKEGFYTALQPSKGNDVSTIFVDVFPKVELDNTVLVDKLNLQCGTHIKRIQKAVTWQCEIDCQQDSKAYVKTHLLPSETSSGILANPIYESFCFLNN
;
A
#
# COMPACT_ATOMS: atom_id res chain seq x y z
N MET A 1 -11.91 -8.02 1.57
CA MET A 1 -10.77 -8.60 2.32
C MET A 1 -9.55 -7.82 1.93
N GLU A 2 -8.75 -7.41 2.90
CA GLU A 2 -7.53 -6.61 2.66
C GLU A 2 -6.27 -7.46 2.85
N CYS A 3 -5.26 -7.21 2.01
CA CYS A 3 -3.92 -7.79 2.12
C CYS A 3 -2.86 -6.79 1.72
N PHE A 4 -1.90 -6.57 2.62
CA PHE A 4 -0.78 -5.66 2.47
C PHE A 4 0.51 -6.47 2.30
N VAL A 5 0.96 -6.60 1.06
CA VAL A 5 2.15 -7.36 0.69
C VAL A 5 3.38 -6.48 0.85
N TYR A 6 4.40 -6.99 1.53
CA TYR A 6 5.67 -6.30 1.78
C TYR A 6 6.86 -7.13 1.30
N GLN A 7 7.97 -6.45 0.97
CA GLN A 7 9.22 -7.13 0.66
C GLN A 7 9.92 -7.58 1.94
N LYS A 8 10.35 -8.84 1.99
CA LYS A 8 11.11 -9.38 3.13
C LYS A 8 12.51 -8.77 3.23
N HIS A 9 13.03 -8.29 2.10
CA HIS A 9 14.27 -7.53 2.01
C HIS A 9 13.98 -6.05 1.83
N ILE A 10 15.04 -5.24 1.78
CA ILE A 10 14.95 -3.78 1.62
C ILE A 10 14.16 -3.42 0.36
N ASP A 11 13.09 -2.65 0.52
CA ASP A 11 12.35 -2.07 -0.61
C ASP A 11 13.07 -0.81 -1.11
N LEU A 12 13.78 -0.96 -2.24
CA LEU A 12 14.52 0.13 -2.86
C LEU A 12 13.63 1.29 -3.31
N HIS A 13 12.35 1.07 -3.60
CA HIS A 13 11.43 2.16 -3.95
C HIS A 13 11.12 3.02 -2.72
N ALA A 14 10.90 2.40 -1.57
CA ALA A 14 10.68 3.13 -0.32
C ALA A 14 11.93 3.90 0.11
N VAL A 15 13.11 3.28 -0.01
CA VAL A 15 14.40 3.96 0.27
C VAL A 15 14.61 5.16 -0.66
N SER A 16 14.41 4.97 -1.96
CA SER A 16 14.62 6.05 -2.94
C SER A 16 13.64 7.21 -2.75
N ALA A 17 12.38 6.91 -2.44
CA ALA A 17 11.38 7.94 -2.14
C ALA A 17 11.71 8.71 -0.86
N LEU A 18 12.12 8.02 0.21
CA LEU A 18 12.53 8.69 1.45
C LEU A 18 13.76 9.58 1.24
N GLU A 19 14.76 9.11 0.51
CA GLU A 19 15.94 9.90 0.14
C GLU A 19 15.55 11.14 -0.66
N ALA A 20 14.61 11.02 -1.61
CA ALA A 20 14.16 12.17 -2.38
C ALA A 20 13.39 13.20 -1.53
N ILE A 21 12.58 12.74 -0.59
CA ILE A 21 11.88 13.60 0.37
C ILE A 21 12.89 14.36 1.24
N ASN A 22 13.87 13.66 1.81
CA ASN A 22 14.83 14.27 2.73
C ASN A 22 15.84 15.17 2.01
N THR A 23 16.40 14.72 0.89
CA THR A 23 17.53 15.37 0.23
C THR A 23 17.11 16.36 -0.85
N PHE A 24 16.14 16.00 -1.71
CA PHE A 24 15.73 16.88 -2.81
C PHE A 24 14.61 17.85 -2.42
N MET A 25 13.67 17.40 -1.58
CA MET A 25 12.58 18.25 -1.10
C MET A 25 12.91 18.97 0.22
N ASN A 26 14.01 18.60 0.89
CA ASN A 26 14.43 19.14 2.18
C ASN A 26 13.36 19.00 3.29
N LEU A 27 12.68 17.85 3.31
CA LEU A 27 11.53 17.56 4.18
C LEU A 27 11.89 16.49 5.23
N THR A 28 12.67 16.89 6.24
CA THR A 28 13.27 15.96 7.22
C THR A 28 12.31 15.39 8.28
N ASP A 29 11.07 15.84 8.30
CA ASP A 29 10.07 15.39 9.28
C ASP A 29 9.52 13.98 8.93
N CYS A 30 9.68 13.53 7.69
CA CYS A 30 9.40 12.15 7.29
C CYS A 30 10.57 11.24 7.70
N LYS A 31 10.46 10.57 8.86
CA LYS A 31 11.55 9.76 9.43
C LYS A 31 11.65 8.38 8.80
N ARG A 32 10.52 7.79 8.45
CA ARG A 32 10.46 6.47 7.82
C ARG A 32 9.35 6.42 6.80
N LEU A 33 9.62 5.68 5.73
CA LEU A 33 8.66 5.40 4.67
C LEU A 33 8.67 3.89 4.43
N SER A 34 7.50 3.29 4.37
CA SER A 34 7.34 1.88 3.99
C SER A 34 6.25 1.77 2.93
N ARG A 35 6.40 0.77 2.07
CA ARG A 35 5.53 0.57 0.91
C ARG A 35 4.94 -0.83 0.95
N TYR A 36 3.66 -0.92 0.66
CA TYR A 36 2.92 -2.18 0.55
C TYR A 36 2.19 -2.23 -0.79
N VAL A 37 2.15 -3.40 -1.41
CA VAL A 37 1.13 -3.66 -2.43
C VAL A 37 -0.14 -4.03 -1.70
N HIS A 38 -1.20 -3.26 -1.90
CA HIS A 38 -2.47 -3.44 -1.23
C HIS A 38 -3.48 -4.09 -2.18
N TRP A 39 -3.98 -5.25 -1.78
CA TRP A 39 -5.03 -5.97 -2.48
C TRP A 39 -6.33 -5.88 -1.70
N THR A 40 -7.36 -5.30 -2.33
CA THR A 40 -8.74 -5.33 -1.86
C THR A 40 -9.52 -6.35 -2.69
N ILE A 41 -10.01 -7.40 -2.04
CA ILE A 41 -10.67 -8.53 -2.70
C ILE A 41 -12.09 -8.68 -2.19
N ASP A 42 -13.06 -8.66 -3.11
CA ASP A 42 -14.44 -9.07 -2.86
C ASP A 42 -14.61 -10.54 -3.26
N VAL A 43 -14.96 -11.37 -2.29
CA VAL A 43 -15.02 -12.83 -2.43
C VAL A 43 -16.07 -13.42 -1.50
N ASP A 44 -16.84 -14.37 -2.01
CA ASP A 44 -17.79 -15.14 -1.21
C ASP A 44 -17.05 -16.31 -0.53
N THR A 45 -16.65 -16.12 0.72
CA THR A 45 -16.01 -17.18 1.53
C THR A 45 -16.29 -16.98 3.02
N THR A 46 -16.22 -18.07 3.77
CA THR A 46 -16.25 -18.06 5.25
C THR A 46 -14.85 -18.06 5.87
N GLU A 47 -13.80 -18.16 5.04
CA GLU A 47 -12.40 -18.14 5.45
C GLU A 47 -12.04 -16.75 6.03
N THR A 48 -11.17 -16.72 7.03
CA THR A 48 -10.55 -15.46 7.48
C THR A 48 -9.61 -14.92 6.39
N PRO A 49 -9.30 -13.61 6.36
CA PRO A 49 -8.34 -13.08 5.40
C PRO A 49 -7.00 -13.83 5.41
N SER A 50 -6.48 -14.21 6.58
CA SER A 50 -5.20 -14.90 6.70
C SER A 50 -5.23 -16.29 6.05
N GLU A 51 -6.29 -17.06 6.31
CA GLU A 51 -6.49 -18.39 5.72
C GLU A 51 -6.65 -18.29 4.20
N PHE A 52 -7.47 -17.34 3.74
CA PHE A 52 -7.70 -17.09 2.32
C PHE A 52 -6.40 -16.76 1.57
N PHE A 53 -5.64 -15.78 2.04
CA PHE A 53 -4.39 -15.37 1.38
C PHE A 53 -3.29 -16.43 1.47
N THR A 54 -3.25 -17.22 2.54
CA THR A 54 -2.34 -18.38 2.65
C THR A 54 -2.66 -19.41 1.56
N LYS A 55 -3.92 -19.81 1.43
CA LYS A 55 -4.40 -20.75 0.40
C LYS A 55 -4.12 -20.26 -1.03
N ILE A 56 -4.35 -18.97 -1.32
CA ILE A 56 -4.03 -18.40 -2.64
C ILE A 56 -2.53 -18.47 -2.92
N THR A 57 -1.70 -18.15 -1.93
CA THR A 57 -0.23 -18.08 -2.04
C THR A 57 0.41 -19.46 -2.19
N GLU A 58 -0.14 -20.48 -1.52
CA GLU A 58 0.34 -21.87 -1.64
C GLU A 58 0.10 -22.44 -3.03
N LYS A 59 -0.98 -21.99 -3.69
CA LYS A 59 -1.40 -22.49 -5.00
C LYS A 59 -0.98 -21.61 -6.16
N SER A 60 -0.62 -20.35 -5.92
CA SER A 60 -0.31 -19.38 -6.97
C SER A 60 0.61 -18.26 -6.48
N TYR A 61 1.30 -17.61 -7.42
CA TYR A 61 2.15 -16.45 -7.15
C TYR A 61 1.60 -15.15 -7.76
N TYR A 62 0.30 -15.12 -8.07
CA TYR A 62 -0.30 -13.98 -8.77
C TYR A 62 -0.45 -12.74 -7.88
N LEU A 63 -0.70 -12.93 -6.58
CA LEU A 63 -0.90 -11.82 -5.64
C LEU A 63 0.37 -11.48 -4.86
N LEU A 64 1.18 -12.49 -4.54
CA LEU A 64 2.46 -12.34 -3.87
C LEU A 64 3.39 -13.53 -4.16
N ASN A 65 4.69 -13.28 -4.12
CA ASN A 65 5.73 -14.30 -4.21
C ASN A 65 6.27 -14.63 -2.82
N PRO A 66 5.92 -15.79 -2.21
CA PRO A 66 6.26 -16.10 -0.83
C PRO A 66 7.77 -16.25 -0.59
N ASN A 67 8.59 -16.40 -1.63
CA ASN A 67 10.04 -16.41 -1.48
C ASN A 67 10.59 -15.01 -1.17
N LYS A 68 10.01 -13.96 -1.77
CA LYS A 68 10.52 -12.58 -1.69
C LYS A 68 9.68 -11.67 -0.80
N GLU A 69 8.42 -12.04 -0.62
CA GLU A 69 7.39 -11.18 -0.05
C GLU A 69 6.68 -11.90 1.10
N GLY A 70 6.19 -11.10 2.04
CA GLY A 70 5.23 -11.52 3.07
C GLY A 70 3.97 -10.68 2.97
N PHE A 71 3.00 -10.93 3.84
CA PHE A 71 1.80 -10.11 3.89
C PHE A 71 1.30 -9.88 5.32
N TYR A 72 0.55 -8.79 5.47
CA TYR A 72 -0.31 -8.51 6.62
C TYR A 72 -1.76 -8.43 6.14
N THR A 73 -2.71 -8.78 6.99
CA THR A 73 -4.15 -8.60 6.72
C THR A 73 -4.71 -7.33 7.37
N ALA A 74 -3.89 -6.66 8.19
CA ALA A 74 -4.17 -5.36 8.77
C ALA A 74 -2.84 -4.64 9.04
N LEU A 75 -2.77 -3.36 8.69
CA LEU A 75 -1.64 -2.51 9.08
C LEU A 75 -1.80 -2.05 10.53
N GLN A 76 -0.67 -1.87 11.21
CA GLN A 76 -0.63 -1.35 12.57
C GLN A 76 0.27 -0.12 12.59
N PRO A 77 -0.11 0.96 13.30
CA PRO A 77 0.76 2.09 13.49
C PRO A 77 2.02 1.66 14.26
N SER A 78 3.12 2.37 14.00
CA SER A 78 4.36 2.13 14.72
C SER A 78 4.21 2.44 16.20
N LYS A 79 4.75 1.57 17.05
CA LYS A 79 4.74 1.74 18.51
C LYS A 79 5.85 2.71 18.92
N GLY A 80 5.64 4.01 18.70
CA GLY A 80 6.53 5.08 19.14
C GLY A 80 5.71 6.30 19.57
N ASN A 81 6.03 6.88 20.72
CA ASN A 81 5.25 7.99 21.28
C ASN A 81 5.43 9.31 20.51
N ASP A 82 6.54 9.47 19.80
CA ASP A 82 6.92 10.74 19.16
C ASP A 82 6.72 10.75 17.63
N VAL A 83 6.20 9.66 17.05
CA VAL A 83 6.05 9.52 15.59
C VAL A 83 4.62 9.16 15.22
N SER A 84 3.99 10.00 14.43
CA SER A 84 2.67 9.74 13.86
C SER A 84 2.79 8.83 12.65
N THR A 85 1.99 7.76 12.60
CA THR A 85 1.91 6.89 11.42
C THR A 85 0.69 7.25 10.58
N ILE A 86 0.92 7.62 9.32
CA ILE A 86 -0.12 7.97 8.33
C ILE A 86 -0.08 6.98 7.18
N PHE A 87 -1.23 6.42 6.84
CA PHE A 87 -1.36 5.47 5.74
C PHE A 87 -2.06 6.12 4.54
N VAL A 88 -1.47 6.02 3.36
CA VAL A 88 -2.03 6.57 2.12
C VAL A 88 -2.05 5.50 1.06
N ASP A 89 -3.24 5.21 0.53
CA ASP A 89 -3.40 4.40 -0.66
C ASP A 89 -3.26 5.25 -1.91
N VAL A 90 -2.50 4.74 -2.87
CA VAL A 90 -2.28 5.33 -4.19
C VAL A 90 -2.70 4.30 -5.24
N PHE A 91 -3.59 4.69 -6.14
CA PHE A 91 -4.21 3.81 -7.12
C PHE A 91 -4.40 4.52 -8.46
N PRO A 92 -4.43 3.80 -9.58
CA PRO A 92 -4.62 4.41 -10.88
C PRO A 92 -6.01 5.07 -10.99
N LYS A 93 -6.07 6.22 -11.66
CA LYS A 93 -7.33 6.94 -11.95
C LYS A 93 -8.28 6.14 -12.84
N VAL A 94 -7.70 5.35 -13.74
CA VAL A 94 -8.43 4.44 -14.61
C VAL A 94 -8.35 3.06 -13.97
N GLU A 95 -9.50 2.49 -13.64
CA GLU A 95 -9.56 1.17 -13.04
C GLU A 95 -9.00 0.12 -14.02
N LEU A 96 -8.10 -0.71 -13.51
CA LEU A 96 -7.51 -1.80 -14.29
C LEU A 96 -8.51 -2.96 -14.35
N ASP A 97 -8.79 -3.44 -15.56
CA ASP A 97 -9.56 -4.67 -15.74
C ASP A 97 -8.74 -5.88 -15.26
N ASN A 98 -9.16 -6.43 -14.12
CA ASN A 98 -8.53 -7.59 -13.51
C ASN A 98 -9.28 -8.90 -13.80
N THR A 99 -10.21 -8.94 -14.76
CA THR A 99 -11.03 -10.13 -15.04
C THR A 99 -10.18 -11.38 -15.31
N VAL A 100 -9.13 -11.25 -16.13
CA VAL A 100 -8.21 -12.37 -16.44
C VAL A 100 -7.48 -12.89 -15.19
N LEU A 101 -7.12 -12.00 -14.26
CA LEU A 101 -6.49 -12.38 -13.00
C LEU A 101 -7.49 -13.12 -12.10
N VAL A 102 -8.72 -12.60 -11.99
CA VAL A 102 -9.81 -13.21 -11.23
C VAL A 102 -10.13 -14.61 -11.75
N ASP A 103 -10.27 -14.78 -13.07
CA ASP A 103 -10.56 -16.07 -13.69
C ASP A 103 -9.47 -17.11 -13.38
N LYS A 104 -8.20 -16.70 -13.47
CA LYS A 104 -7.06 -17.57 -13.15
C LYS A 104 -7.04 -17.96 -11.68
N LEU A 105 -7.29 -17.03 -10.76
CA LEU A 105 -7.33 -17.30 -9.33
C LEU A 105 -8.51 -18.20 -8.96
N ASN A 106 -9.70 -17.94 -9.52
CA ASN A 106 -10.87 -18.77 -9.30
C ASN A 106 -10.64 -20.20 -9.78
N LEU A 107 -10.11 -20.37 -11.00
CA LEU A 107 -9.81 -21.67 -11.59
C LEU A 107 -8.70 -22.43 -10.82
N GLN A 108 -7.58 -21.78 -10.54
CA GLN A 108 -6.40 -22.43 -9.96
C GLN A 108 -6.52 -22.67 -8.46
N CYS A 109 -7.17 -21.76 -7.73
CA CYS A 109 -7.26 -21.83 -6.28
C CYS A 109 -8.60 -22.41 -5.78
N GLY A 110 -9.60 -22.54 -6.65
CA GLY A 110 -10.96 -22.98 -6.29
C GLY A 110 -11.64 -21.93 -5.41
N THR A 111 -11.70 -20.69 -5.91
CA THR A 111 -12.28 -19.54 -5.19
C THR A 111 -13.40 -18.88 -6.01
N HIS A 112 -14.14 -17.98 -5.36
CA HIS A 112 -15.25 -17.24 -5.96
C HIS A 112 -15.04 -15.73 -5.78
N ILE A 113 -13.88 -15.25 -6.23
CA ILE A 113 -13.55 -13.82 -6.26
C ILE A 113 -14.46 -13.14 -7.29
N LYS A 114 -15.14 -12.08 -6.87
CA LYS A 114 -15.98 -11.22 -7.71
C LYS A 114 -15.20 -10.04 -8.27
N ARG A 115 -14.37 -9.43 -7.43
CA ARG A 115 -13.58 -8.24 -7.77
C ARG A 115 -12.27 -8.26 -7.03
N ILE A 116 -11.23 -7.78 -7.71
CA ILE A 116 -9.93 -7.51 -7.11
C ILE A 116 -9.45 -6.13 -7.54
N GLN A 117 -8.95 -5.38 -6.57
CA GLN A 117 -8.36 -4.06 -6.78
C GLN A 117 -6.95 -4.03 -6.20
N LYS A 118 -6.08 -3.28 -6.87
CA LYS A 118 -4.68 -3.09 -6.48
C LYS A 118 -4.43 -1.62 -6.20
N ALA A 119 -3.83 -1.34 -5.06
CA ALA A 119 -3.24 -0.06 -4.72
C ALA A 119 -1.81 -0.24 -4.22
N VAL A 120 -1.11 0.88 -4.02
CA VAL A 120 0.12 0.95 -3.26
C VAL A 120 -0.18 1.72 -1.99
N THR A 121 0.00 1.10 -0.82
CA THR A 121 -0.09 1.80 0.46
C THR A 121 1.28 2.30 0.87
N TRP A 122 1.38 3.60 1.11
CA TRP A 122 2.50 4.23 1.78
C TRP A 122 2.20 4.33 3.27
N GLN A 123 3.08 3.78 4.11
CA GLN A 123 3.13 4.06 5.54
C GLN A 123 4.18 5.15 5.76
N CYS A 124 3.71 6.34 6.12
CA CYS A 124 4.53 7.52 6.38
C CYS A 124 4.65 7.69 7.90
N GLU A 125 5.88 7.78 8.38
CA GLU A 125 6.19 8.06 9.78
C GLU A 125 6.71 9.47 9.92
N ILE A 126 5.87 10.32 10.49
CA ILE A 126 6.05 11.76 10.57
C ILE A 126 6.33 12.14 12.02
N ASP A 127 7.46 12.81 12.22
CA ASP A 127 7.84 13.46 13.46
C ASP A 127 7.83 14.96 13.20
N CYS A 128 6.67 15.57 13.41
CA CYS A 128 6.46 17.00 13.26
C CYS A 128 5.56 17.49 14.40
N GLN A 129 5.73 18.75 14.79
CA GLN A 129 4.86 19.37 15.81
C GLN A 129 3.47 19.76 15.28
N GLN A 130 3.27 19.65 13.96
CA GLN A 130 2.02 20.00 13.28
C GLN A 130 1.12 18.77 13.10
N ASP A 131 -0.04 18.96 12.45
CA ASP A 131 -0.89 17.84 12.04
C ASP A 131 -0.17 16.99 10.96
N SER A 132 0.28 15.81 11.35
CA SER A 132 0.97 14.84 10.49
C SER A 132 0.17 14.46 9.23
N LYS A 133 -1.17 14.39 9.29
CA LYS A 133 -2.00 14.10 8.12
C LYS A 133 -1.99 15.28 7.15
N ALA A 134 -2.07 16.50 7.67
CA ALA A 134 -1.96 17.73 6.88
C ALA A 134 -0.57 17.84 6.23
N TYR A 135 0.49 17.50 6.96
CA TYR A 135 1.86 17.46 6.44
C TYR A 135 1.97 16.52 5.23
N VAL A 136 1.50 15.27 5.35
CA VAL A 136 1.52 14.30 4.25
C VAL A 136 0.73 14.82 3.04
N LYS A 137 -0.47 15.36 3.28
CA LYS A 137 -1.35 15.89 2.22
C LYS A 137 -0.73 17.05 1.44
N THR A 138 -0.08 17.97 2.14
CA THR A 138 0.41 19.22 1.56
C THR A 138 1.80 19.07 0.96
N HIS A 139 2.65 18.22 1.54
CA HIS A 139 4.05 18.13 1.16
C HIS A 139 4.40 16.85 0.41
N LEU A 140 3.90 15.69 0.84
CA LEU A 140 4.33 14.39 0.28
C LEU A 140 3.46 13.90 -0.86
N LEU A 141 2.21 14.34 -0.92
CA LEU A 141 1.28 14.06 -2.01
C LEU A 141 1.18 15.25 -2.98
N PRO A 142 0.87 15.01 -4.26
CA PRO A 142 0.64 16.09 -5.21
C PRO A 142 -0.48 17.02 -4.73
N SER A 143 -0.21 18.32 -4.73
CA SER A 143 -1.17 19.36 -4.41
C SER A 143 -0.97 20.56 -5.34
N GLU A 144 -1.84 21.56 -5.25
CA GLU A 144 -1.70 22.81 -6.03
C GLU A 144 -0.38 23.55 -5.71
N THR A 145 0.16 23.33 -4.51
CA THR A 145 1.31 24.05 -3.97
C THR A 145 2.58 23.21 -3.88
N SER A 146 2.49 21.89 -4.04
CA SER A 146 3.63 20.96 -3.92
C SER A 146 3.56 19.86 -4.97
N SER A 147 4.71 19.55 -5.55
CA SER A 147 4.89 18.46 -6.51
C SER A 147 5.01 17.07 -5.86
N GLY A 148 4.56 16.89 -4.61
CA GLY A 148 4.80 15.72 -3.75
C GLY A 148 4.91 14.38 -4.49
N ILE A 149 5.88 13.55 -4.09
CA ILE A 149 6.38 12.45 -4.93
C ILE A 149 5.70 11.10 -4.72
N LEU A 150 4.81 10.96 -3.73
CA LEU A 150 4.25 9.64 -3.36
C LEU A 150 3.16 9.14 -4.31
N ALA A 151 2.61 10.02 -5.16
CA ALA A 151 1.66 9.67 -6.20
C ALA A 151 1.95 10.48 -7.46
N ASN A 152 1.68 9.92 -8.62
CA ASN A 152 1.74 10.66 -9.87
C ASN A 152 0.40 11.35 -10.16
N PRO A 153 0.35 12.69 -10.17
CA PRO A 153 -0.92 13.41 -10.33
C PRO A 153 -1.55 13.23 -11.71
N ILE A 154 -0.83 12.72 -12.72
CA ILE A 154 -1.37 12.53 -14.07
C ILE A 154 -2.26 11.28 -14.10
N TYR A 155 -1.76 10.14 -13.63
CA TYR A 155 -2.41 8.84 -13.79
C TYR A 155 -2.83 8.15 -12.47
N GLU A 156 -2.46 8.69 -11.30
CA GLU A 156 -2.83 8.15 -9.99
C GLU A 156 -3.74 9.10 -9.20
N SER A 157 -4.53 8.52 -8.32
CA SER A 157 -5.29 9.18 -7.25
C SER A 157 -4.88 8.55 -5.92
N PHE A 158 -5.27 9.20 -4.83
CA PHE A 158 -4.94 8.73 -3.50
C PHE A 158 -6.07 8.93 -2.50
N CYS A 159 -6.06 8.15 -1.43
CA CYS A 159 -6.90 8.35 -0.25
C CYS A 159 -6.14 7.98 1.03
N PHE A 160 -6.55 8.56 2.16
CA PHE A 160 -6.00 8.17 3.46
C PHE A 160 -6.76 6.94 3.98
N LEU A 161 -6.03 5.94 4.48
CA LEU A 161 -6.63 4.80 5.17
C LEU A 161 -6.92 5.16 6.64
N ASN A 162 -8.02 4.62 7.20
CA ASN A 162 -8.53 4.84 8.55
C ASN A 162 -8.99 6.29 8.83
N ASN A 163 -10.18 6.65 8.30
CA ASN A 163 -10.92 7.83 8.75
C ASN A 163 -11.63 7.55 10.09
#